data_AF-A0A101IVE5-F1
#
_entry.id   AF-A0A101IVE5-F1
#
_cell.length_a   1.000
_cell.length_b   1.000
_cell.length_c   1.000
_cell.angle_alpha   90.00
_cell.angle_beta   90.00
_cell.angle_gamma   90.00
#
_symmetry.space_group_name_H-M   'P 1'
#
loop_
_entity.id
_entity.type
_entity.pdbx_description
1 polymer ?
#
loop_
_entity_poly.entity_id
_entity_poly.type
_entity_poly.pdbx_seq_one_letter_code
_entity_poly.pdbx_strand_id
1 'polypeptide(L)'
;MIDLFASAEESAAFTMATIRDKPVRIPLLMGMVVIFPLIHGYTARIYRGGSESPDLSKPLELLIDGIRLTIVSFIYALPFIGAIIIVGSQGDLLLNLITHAESGLIFSEIGFVFFLIVGIILLYAVVILFSMIGVIRTARTKKIRDGFAFSAILAHIRRIGVVSYLSAVVFYTIIAFLVSLPAGYMMELSIIGYIPAFFIYAMVTVFAARYFTLVFESGLPDSSNQ
;
A
#
# COMPACT_ATOMS: atom_id res chain seq x y z
N MET A 1 -22.06 -3.90 -3.79
CA MET A 1 -21.25 -3.32 -2.70
C MET A 1 -20.27 -4.40 -2.29
N ILE A 2 -18.97 -4.09 -2.19
CA ILE A 2 -17.96 -5.09 -1.80
C ILE A 2 -18.23 -5.53 -0.36
N ASP A 3 -18.25 -6.84 -0.13
CA ASP A 3 -18.18 -7.38 1.23
C ASP A 3 -16.72 -7.30 1.73
N LEU A 4 -16.45 -6.25 2.52
CA LEU A 4 -15.12 -5.94 3.03
C LEU A 4 -14.61 -7.03 3.98
N PHE A 5 -15.52 -7.62 4.77
CA PHE A 5 -15.17 -8.66 5.72
C PHE A 5 -14.86 -9.97 5.02
N ALA A 6 -15.71 -10.38 4.07
CA ALA A 6 -15.43 -11.57 3.27
C ALA A 6 -14.11 -11.44 2.50
N SER A 7 -13.85 -10.27 1.89
CA SER A 7 -12.59 -10.02 1.17
C SER A 7 -11.37 -10.10 2.11
N ALA A 8 -11.50 -9.62 3.34
CA ALA A 8 -10.43 -9.67 4.33
C ALA A 8 -10.24 -11.07 4.91
N GLU A 9 -11.31 -11.80 5.19
CA GLU A 9 -11.26 -13.19 5.64
C GLU A 9 -10.58 -14.06 4.59
N GLU A 10 -10.97 -13.92 3.31
CA GLU A 10 -10.34 -14.64 2.21
C GLU A 10 -8.84 -14.29 2.09
N SER A 11 -8.50 -13.01 2.24
CA SER A 11 -7.11 -12.55 2.18
C SER A 11 -6.27 -13.05 3.35
N ALA A 12 -6.87 -13.16 4.55
CA ALA A 12 -6.23 -13.76 5.71
C ALA A 12 -6.04 -15.26 5.52
N ALA A 13 -7.05 -15.96 4.98
CA ALA A 13 -6.97 -17.39 4.67
C ALA A 13 -5.87 -17.66 3.61
N PHE A 14 -5.81 -16.86 2.55
CA PHE A 14 -4.75 -16.93 1.53
C PHE A 14 -3.36 -16.70 2.11
N THR A 15 -3.22 -15.71 3.00
CA THR A 15 -1.95 -15.41 3.69
C THR A 15 -1.52 -16.57 4.59
N MET A 16 -2.47 -17.15 5.33
CA MET A 16 -2.21 -18.30 6.20
C MET A 16 -1.84 -19.56 5.40
N ALA A 17 -2.55 -19.83 4.30
CA ALA A 17 -2.24 -20.94 3.38
C ALA A 17 -0.85 -20.78 2.77
N THR A 18 -0.49 -19.56 2.33
CA THR A 18 0.83 -19.24 1.78
C THR A 18 1.97 -19.65 2.70
N ILE A 19 1.81 -19.45 4.00
CA ILE A 19 2.80 -19.86 5.01
C ILE A 19 2.71 -21.36 5.32
N ARG A 20 1.49 -21.85 5.60
CA ARG A 20 1.25 -23.18 6.14
C ARG A 20 1.63 -24.27 5.15
N ASP A 21 1.34 -24.06 3.87
CA ASP A 21 1.58 -25.07 2.83
C ASP A 21 3.07 -25.24 2.54
N LYS A 22 3.86 -24.17 2.69
CA LYS A 22 5.30 -24.16 2.41
C LYS A 22 6.03 -23.27 3.42
N PRO A 23 6.37 -23.77 4.63
CA PRO A 23 6.99 -22.95 5.69
C PRO A 23 8.35 -22.38 5.30
N VAL A 24 9.05 -23.00 4.34
CA VAL A 24 10.28 -22.47 3.72
C VAL A 24 10.08 -21.08 3.09
N ARG A 25 8.84 -20.69 2.78
CA ARG A 25 8.51 -19.35 2.28
C ARG A 25 8.64 -18.26 3.32
N ILE A 26 8.56 -18.57 4.62
CA ILE A 26 8.66 -17.56 5.69
C ILE A 26 9.99 -16.79 5.61
N PRO A 27 11.17 -17.45 5.75
CA PRO A 27 12.44 -16.74 5.68
C PRO A 27 12.68 -16.10 4.32
N LEU A 28 12.13 -16.69 3.25
CA LEU A 28 12.23 -16.15 1.90
C LEU A 28 11.46 -14.84 1.76
N LEU A 29 10.20 -14.79 2.21
CA LEU A 29 9.38 -13.57 2.22
C LEU A 29 10.01 -12.49 3.11
N MET A 30 10.53 -12.85 4.28
CA MET A 30 11.26 -11.93 5.15
C MET A 30 12.49 -11.35 4.44
N GLY A 31 13.27 -12.19 3.74
CA GLY A 31 14.40 -11.72 2.93
C GLY A 31 13.98 -10.82 1.77
N MET A 32 12.82 -11.09 1.16
CA MET A 32 12.25 -10.25 0.10
C MET A 32 11.80 -8.88 0.61
N VAL A 33 11.31 -8.76 1.86
CA VAL A 33 10.95 -7.47 2.46
C VAL A 33 12.15 -6.54 2.53
N VAL A 34 13.34 -7.09 2.79
CA VAL A 34 14.61 -6.32 2.80
C VAL A 34 14.98 -5.85 1.39
N ILE A 35 14.69 -6.65 0.37
CA ILE A 35 14.98 -6.34 -1.03
C ILE A 35 13.69 -5.89 -1.71
N PHE A 36 13.32 -4.62 -1.53
CA PHE A 36 12.03 -4.05 -1.97
C PHE A 36 11.54 -4.51 -3.37
N PRO A 37 12.40 -4.58 -4.42
CA PRO A 37 11.97 -5.11 -5.71
C PRO A 37 11.47 -6.56 -5.64
N LEU A 38 12.07 -7.44 -4.85
CA LEU A 38 11.64 -8.84 -4.78
C LEU A 38 10.27 -9.00 -4.12
N ILE A 39 9.99 -8.29 -3.01
CA ILE A 39 8.65 -8.35 -2.41
C ILE A 39 7.61 -7.75 -3.36
N HIS A 40 7.93 -6.67 -4.06
CA HIS A 40 7.06 -6.15 -5.11
C HIS A 40 6.85 -7.16 -6.25
N GLY A 41 7.88 -7.90 -6.65
CA GLY A 41 7.76 -8.97 -7.64
C GLY A 41 6.80 -10.07 -7.20
N TYR A 42 6.85 -10.42 -5.91
CA TYR A 42 5.90 -11.36 -5.31
C TYR A 42 4.48 -10.81 -5.32
N THR A 43 4.28 -9.56 -4.90
CA THR A 43 2.96 -8.90 -4.97
C THR A 43 2.43 -8.81 -6.41
N ALA A 44 3.31 -8.59 -7.41
CA ALA A 44 2.92 -8.57 -8.81
C ALA A 44 2.32 -9.90 -9.27
N ARG A 45 2.83 -11.02 -8.74
CA ARG A 45 2.28 -12.35 -9.04
C ARG A 45 0.90 -12.53 -8.41
N ILE A 46 0.68 -12.05 -7.19
CA ILE A 46 -0.64 -12.06 -6.54
C ILE A 46 -1.63 -11.19 -7.31
N TYR A 47 -1.23 -9.97 -7.72
CA TYR A 47 -2.08 -9.04 -8.45
C TYR A 47 -2.56 -9.55 -9.82
N ARG A 48 -1.89 -10.55 -10.39
CA ARG A 48 -2.33 -11.22 -11.61
C ARG A 48 -3.56 -12.10 -11.41
N GLY A 49 -3.95 -12.36 -10.17
CA GLY A 49 -5.06 -13.23 -9.80
C GLY A 49 -4.61 -14.67 -9.52
N GLY A 50 -5.59 -15.55 -9.30
CA GLY A 50 -5.39 -16.94 -8.90
C GLY A 50 -5.53 -17.15 -7.39
N SER A 51 -6.01 -18.32 -6.99
CA SER A 51 -6.23 -18.69 -5.57
C SER A 51 -4.99 -19.32 -4.93
N GLU A 52 -3.98 -19.67 -5.73
CA GLU A 52 -2.76 -20.30 -5.25
C GLU A 52 -1.65 -19.29 -4.99
N SER A 53 -0.84 -19.58 -3.98
CA SER A 53 0.31 -18.76 -3.62
C SER A 53 1.39 -18.81 -4.71
N PRO A 54 1.95 -17.66 -5.15
CA PRO A 54 2.88 -17.59 -6.27
C PRO A 54 4.03 -18.60 -6.21
N ASP A 55 4.32 -19.20 -7.37
CA ASP A 55 5.57 -19.95 -7.57
C ASP A 55 6.76 -18.99 -7.45
N LEU A 56 7.91 -19.49 -6.98
CA LEU A 56 9.17 -18.75 -6.78
C LEU A 56 10.32 -19.33 -7.61
N SER A 57 10.07 -20.37 -8.42
CA SER A 57 11.05 -21.05 -9.27
C SER A 57 11.79 -20.15 -10.26
N LYS A 58 11.19 -19.03 -10.64
CA LYS A 58 11.73 -18.06 -11.60
C LYS A 58 12.12 -16.73 -10.94
N PRO A 59 13.30 -16.65 -10.28
CA PRO A 59 13.69 -15.48 -9.50
C PRO A 59 14.00 -14.25 -10.37
N LEU A 60 14.56 -14.43 -11.57
CA LEU A 60 14.83 -13.30 -12.46
C LEU A 60 13.55 -12.65 -12.98
N GLU A 61 12.56 -13.44 -13.40
CA GLU A 61 11.26 -12.91 -13.81
C GLU A 61 10.56 -12.20 -12.63
N LEU A 62 10.69 -12.74 -11.41
CA LEU A 62 10.18 -12.13 -10.17
C LEU A 62 10.80 -10.74 -9.96
N LEU A 63 12.13 -10.64 -10.08
CA LEU A 63 12.85 -9.39 -9.92
C LEU A 63 12.44 -8.35 -10.98
N ILE A 64 12.33 -8.74 -12.25
CA ILE A 64 11.94 -7.82 -13.32
C ILE A 64 10.51 -7.30 -13.09
N ASP A 65 9.57 -8.17 -12.72
CA ASP A 65 8.22 -7.77 -12.33
C ASP A 65 8.23 -6.81 -11.15
N GLY A 66 9.09 -7.09 -10.18
CA GLY A 66 9.30 -6.30 -8.99
C GLY A 66 9.89 -4.91 -9.24
N ILE A 67 10.84 -4.79 -10.16
CA ILE A 67 11.40 -3.51 -10.59
C ILE A 67 10.30 -2.66 -11.25
N ARG A 68 9.46 -3.26 -12.11
CA ARG A 68 8.34 -2.53 -12.74
C ARG A 68 7.37 -1.98 -11.70
N LEU A 69 6.98 -2.80 -10.72
CA LEU A 69 6.08 -2.35 -9.65
C LEU A 69 6.76 -1.31 -8.75
N THR A 70 8.02 -1.51 -8.40
CA THR A 70 8.79 -0.52 -7.62
C THR A 70 8.84 0.83 -8.32
N ILE A 71 9.10 0.86 -9.63
CA ILE A 71 9.11 2.12 -10.41
C ILE A 71 7.74 2.81 -10.33
N VAL A 72 6.65 2.06 -10.53
CA VAL A 72 5.30 2.63 -10.49
C VAL A 72 4.96 3.14 -9.09
N SER A 73 5.19 2.34 -8.06
CA SER A 73 4.99 2.73 -6.66
C SER A 73 5.81 3.96 -6.28
N PHE A 74 7.07 4.04 -6.71
CA PHE A 74 7.95 5.16 -6.42
C PHE A 74 7.48 6.45 -7.09
N ILE A 75 7.07 6.39 -8.36
CA ILE A 75 6.50 7.56 -9.05
C ILE A 75 5.22 8.04 -8.36
N TYR A 76 4.35 7.13 -7.94
CA TYR A 76 3.15 7.48 -7.16
C TYR A 76 3.50 8.09 -5.79
N ALA A 77 4.61 7.69 -5.17
CA ALA A 77 5.04 8.23 -3.89
C ALA A 77 5.65 9.65 -4.00
N LEU A 78 6.14 10.07 -5.17
CA LEU A 78 6.82 11.36 -5.35
C LEU A 78 6.02 12.58 -4.86
N PRO A 79 4.71 12.74 -5.15
CA PRO A 79 3.94 13.87 -4.63
C PRO A 79 3.92 13.91 -3.10
N PHE A 80 3.77 12.74 -2.47
CA PHE A 80 3.75 12.62 -1.01
C PHE A 80 5.12 12.89 -0.39
N ILE A 81 6.20 12.36 -0.97
CA ILE A 81 7.58 12.67 -0.56
C ILE A 81 7.87 14.16 -0.68
N GLY A 82 7.47 14.78 -1.80
CA GLY A 82 7.60 16.22 -2.01
C GLY A 82 6.85 17.03 -0.95
N ALA A 83 5.61 16.63 -0.62
CA ALA A 83 4.86 17.27 0.45
C ALA A 83 5.56 17.16 1.81
N ILE A 84 6.10 15.98 2.17
CA ILE A 84 6.86 15.79 3.41
C ILE A 84 8.10 16.68 3.44
N ILE A 85 8.85 16.80 2.34
CA ILE A 85 10.04 17.67 2.26
C ILE A 85 9.66 19.13 2.47
N ILE A 86 8.60 19.61 1.80
CA ILE A 86 8.11 20.98 1.95
C ILE A 86 7.76 21.24 3.42
N VAL A 87 7.08 20.31 4.06
CA VAL A 87 6.64 20.44 5.46
C VAL A 87 7.83 20.38 6.41
N GLY A 88 8.75 19.45 6.21
CA GLY A 88 9.98 19.32 7.00
C GLY A 88 10.87 20.56 6.89
N SER A 89 10.82 21.28 5.76
CA SER A 89 11.55 22.54 5.60
C SER A 89 10.96 23.71 6.41
N GLN A 90 9.72 23.59 6.92
CA GLN A 90 9.08 24.62 7.77
C GLN A 90 9.36 24.41 9.27
N GLY A 91 10.50 23.80 9.62
CA GLY A 91 10.87 23.50 11.02
C GLY A 91 10.83 24.72 11.95
N ASP A 92 11.22 25.90 11.44
CA ASP A 92 11.21 27.16 12.19
C ASP A 92 9.79 27.63 12.53
N LEU A 93 8.81 27.38 11.65
CA LEU A 93 7.41 27.71 11.88
C LEU A 93 6.82 26.85 12.99
N LEU A 94 7.14 25.55 13.01
CA LEU A 94 6.75 24.62 14.08
C LEU A 94 7.41 25.00 15.42
N LEU A 95 8.67 25.43 15.40
CA LEU A 95 9.39 25.85 16.60
C LEU A 95 8.86 27.19 17.16
N ASN A 96 8.51 28.15 16.30
CA ASN A 96 7.93 29.43 16.69
C ASN A 96 6.56 29.26 17.38
N LEU A 97 5.71 28.36 16.88
CA LEU A 97 4.44 27.98 17.52
C LEU A 97 4.62 27.43 18.95
N ILE A 98 5.73 26.74 19.22
CA ILE A 98 6.02 26.12 20.52
C ILE A 98 6.65 27.15 21.48
N THR A 99 7.39 28.12 20.96
CA THR A 99 8.27 29.00 21.76
C THR A 99 7.75 30.42 21.93
N HIS A 100 6.94 30.95 21.00
CA HIS A 100 6.48 32.33 20.97
C HIS A 100 4.95 32.40 20.83
N ALA A 101 4.24 32.17 21.93
CA ALA A 101 2.78 32.29 21.99
C ALA A 101 2.33 33.76 22.13
N GLU A 102 2.55 34.59 21.11
CA GLU A 102 1.95 35.93 21.04
C GLU A 102 0.52 35.85 20.49
N SER A 103 -0.47 36.08 21.36
CA SER A 103 -1.92 35.81 21.20
C SER A 103 -2.62 36.19 19.87
N GLY A 104 -2.04 37.04 19.02
CA GLY A 104 -2.56 37.41 17.70
C GLY A 104 -2.02 36.58 16.51
N LEU A 105 -0.78 36.08 16.61
CA LEU A 105 -0.11 35.28 15.56
C LEU A 105 -0.49 33.79 15.61
N ILE A 106 -0.94 33.33 16.79
CA ILE A 106 -1.29 31.93 17.06
C ILE A 106 -2.43 31.44 16.15
N PHE A 107 -3.43 32.27 15.86
CA PHE A 107 -4.55 31.84 14.99
C PHE A 107 -4.16 31.65 13.52
N SER A 108 -3.27 32.49 12.98
CA SER A 108 -2.80 32.35 11.59
C SER A 108 -1.83 31.18 11.42
N GLU A 109 -0.96 30.95 12.41
CA GLU A 109 0.04 29.89 12.34
C GLU A 109 -0.57 28.51 12.64
N ILE A 110 -1.47 28.39 13.62
CA ILE A 110 -2.26 27.17 13.85
C ILE A 110 -3.13 26.88 12.63
N GLY A 111 -3.78 27.89 12.04
CA GLY A 111 -4.56 27.74 10.82
C GLY A 111 -3.72 27.18 9.68
N PHE A 112 -2.53 27.73 9.44
CA PHE A 112 -1.61 27.25 8.42
C PHE A 112 -1.19 25.79 8.63
N VAL A 113 -0.77 25.43 9.85
CA VAL A 113 -0.39 24.04 10.18
C VAL A 113 -1.56 23.08 10.00
N PHE A 114 -2.77 23.48 10.43
CA PHE A 114 -3.98 22.69 10.24
C PHE A 114 -4.26 22.43 8.75
N PHE A 115 -4.28 23.48 7.91
CA PHE A 115 -4.50 23.32 6.47
C PHE A 115 -3.41 22.50 5.78
N LEU A 116 -2.17 22.64 6.23
CA LEU A 116 -1.04 21.84 5.75
C LEU A 116 -1.22 20.36 6.08
N ILE A 117 -1.56 20.01 7.33
CA ILE A 117 -1.82 18.63 7.75
C ILE A 117 -3.00 18.04 6.96
N VAL A 118 -4.11 18.77 6.89
CA VAL A 118 -5.29 18.35 6.12
C VAL A 118 -4.92 18.16 4.64
N GLY A 119 -4.16 19.08 4.06
CA GLY A 119 -3.68 19.00 2.68
C GLY A 119 -2.83 17.76 2.41
N ILE A 120 -1.92 17.40 3.32
CA ILE A 120 -1.10 16.17 3.21
C ILE A 120 -1.98 14.93 3.31
N ILE A 121 -2.93 14.89 4.25
CA ILE A 121 -3.83 13.75 4.41
C ILE A 121 -4.67 13.56 3.14
N LEU A 122 -5.21 14.64 2.58
CA LEU A 122 -5.97 14.60 1.34
C LEU A 122 -5.10 14.18 0.15
N LEU A 123 -3.88 14.70 0.05
CA LEU A 123 -2.92 14.30 -0.98
C LEU A 123 -2.59 12.80 -0.88
N TYR A 124 -2.29 12.32 0.34
CA TYR A 124 -2.02 10.92 0.61
C TYR A 124 -3.22 10.04 0.21
N ALA A 125 -4.43 10.45 0.57
CA ALA A 125 -5.66 9.76 0.19
C ALA A 125 -5.81 9.67 -1.33
N VAL A 126 -5.57 10.77 -2.07
CA VAL A 126 -5.62 10.74 -3.54
C VAL A 126 -4.52 9.81 -4.11
N VAL A 127 -3.29 9.92 -3.62
CA VAL A 127 -2.16 9.10 -4.08
C VAL A 127 -2.45 7.61 -3.91
N ILE A 128 -2.89 7.17 -2.72
CA ILE A 128 -3.15 5.75 -2.45
C ILE A 128 -4.31 5.22 -3.30
N LEU A 129 -5.36 6.02 -3.49
CA LEU A 129 -6.52 5.65 -4.32
C LEU A 129 -6.13 5.35 -5.77
N PHE A 130 -5.26 6.16 -6.37
CA PHE A 130 -4.80 5.91 -7.74
C PHE A 130 -3.70 4.84 -7.81
N SER A 131 -2.76 4.86 -6.86
CA SER A 131 -1.61 3.97 -6.82
C SER A 131 -2.05 2.50 -6.79
N MET A 132 -3.05 2.16 -5.97
CA MET A 132 -3.50 0.79 -5.79
C MET A 132 -3.96 0.14 -7.10
N ILE A 133 -4.81 0.83 -7.86
CA ILE A 133 -5.27 0.35 -9.16
C ILE A 133 -4.12 0.39 -10.19
N GLY A 134 -3.28 1.42 -10.15
CA GLY A 134 -2.13 1.56 -11.04
C GLY A 134 -1.12 0.41 -10.93
N VAL A 135 -0.77 -0.01 -9.71
CA VAL A 135 0.17 -1.12 -9.49
C VAL A 135 -0.42 -2.46 -9.94
N ILE A 136 -1.72 -2.70 -9.69
CA ILE A 136 -2.41 -3.92 -10.13
C ILE A 136 -2.47 -3.99 -11.66
N ARG A 137 -2.83 -2.89 -12.32
CA ARG A 137 -2.85 -2.81 -13.79
C ARG A 137 -1.48 -3.10 -14.38
N THR A 138 -0.43 -2.53 -13.80
CA THR A 138 0.96 -2.79 -14.22
C THR A 138 1.32 -4.26 -14.07
N ALA A 139 0.92 -4.89 -12.96
CA ALA A 139 1.18 -6.30 -12.71
C ALA A 139 0.49 -7.22 -13.73
N ARG A 140 -0.75 -6.89 -14.10
CA ARG A 140 -1.58 -7.65 -15.05
C ARG A 140 -1.14 -7.46 -16.50
N THR A 141 -0.78 -6.25 -16.92
CA THR A 141 -0.39 -6.00 -18.32
C THR A 141 1.11 -6.11 -18.57
N LYS A 142 1.92 -6.16 -17.50
CA LYS A 142 3.39 -6.11 -17.53
C LYS A 142 3.96 -4.83 -18.17
N LYS A 143 3.15 -3.77 -18.32
CA LYS A 143 3.53 -2.49 -18.92
C LYS A 143 3.39 -1.36 -17.89
N ILE A 144 4.50 -0.70 -17.58
CA ILE A 144 4.56 0.45 -16.64
C ILE A 144 3.56 1.55 -17.03
N ARG A 145 3.41 1.83 -18.33
CA ARG A 145 2.50 2.88 -18.84
C ARG A 145 1.04 2.67 -18.40
N ASP A 146 0.61 1.42 -18.27
CA ASP A 146 -0.79 1.10 -17.96
C ASP A 146 -1.12 1.37 -16.49
N GLY A 147 -0.09 1.43 -15.65
CA GLY A 147 -0.18 1.87 -14.27
C GLY A 147 -0.44 3.36 -14.10
N PHE A 148 -0.22 4.17 -15.15
CA PHE A 148 -0.47 5.62 -15.15
C PHE A 148 -1.62 6.03 -16.08
N ALA A 149 -2.40 5.06 -16.57
CA ALA A 149 -3.56 5.34 -17.41
C ALA A 149 -4.71 5.90 -16.54
N PHE A 150 -4.61 7.15 -16.10
CA PHE A 150 -5.52 7.79 -15.14
C PHE A 150 -7.00 7.69 -15.54
N SER A 151 -7.32 7.86 -16.83
CA SER A 151 -8.69 7.71 -17.33
C SER A 151 -9.21 6.28 -17.14
N ALA A 152 -8.37 5.26 -17.37
CA ALA A 152 -8.74 3.86 -17.18
C ALA A 152 -8.82 3.49 -15.70
N ILE A 153 -7.94 4.05 -14.86
CA ILE A 153 -7.98 3.89 -13.40
C ILE A 153 -9.27 4.48 -12.84
N LEU A 154 -9.59 5.72 -13.20
CA LEU A 154 -10.81 6.38 -12.74
C LEU A 154 -12.08 5.66 -13.22
N ALA A 155 -12.09 5.18 -14.48
CA ALA A 155 -13.19 4.37 -14.98
C ALA A 155 -13.34 3.04 -14.21
N HIS A 156 -12.24 2.45 -13.75
CA HIS A 156 -12.28 1.23 -12.95
C HIS A 156 -12.75 1.51 -11.51
N ILE A 157 -12.28 2.57 -10.86
CA ILE A 157 -12.77 3.02 -9.54
C ILE A 157 -14.29 3.31 -9.60
N ARG A 158 -14.76 3.96 -10.67
CA ARG A 158 -16.19 4.22 -10.88
C ARG A 158 -17.01 2.93 -11.03
N ARG A 159 -16.45 1.90 -11.67
CA ARG A 159 -17.10 0.57 -11.79
C ARG A 159 -17.19 -0.16 -10.46
N ILE A 160 -16.14 -0.11 -9.64
CA ILE A 160 -16.18 -0.62 -8.26
C ILE A 160 -17.22 0.16 -7.41
N GLY A 161 -17.36 1.45 -7.70
CA GLY A 161 -18.15 2.41 -6.95
C GLY A 161 -17.26 3.14 -5.94
N VAL A 162 -17.25 4.48 -6.02
CA VAL A 162 -16.32 5.33 -5.25
C VAL A 162 -16.43 5.09 -3.75
N VAL A 163 -17.65 5.00 -3.22
CA VAL A 163 -17.90 4.75 -1.79
C VAL A 163 -17.40 3.36 -1.40
N SER A 164 -17.68 2.33 -2.20
CA SER A 164 -17.24 0.96 -1.95
C SER A 164 -15.71 0.86 -1.97
N TYR A 165 -15.07 1.52 -2.93
CA TYR A 165 -13.62 1.54 -3.07
C TYR A 165 -12.95 2.29 -1.92
N LEU A 166 -13.45 3.48 -1.56
CA LEU A 166 -12.93 4.25 -0.43
C LEU A 166 -13.07 3.49 0.87
N SER A 167 -14.22 2.84 1.09
CA SER A 167 -14.45 1.99 2.27
C SER A 167 -13.45 0.84 2.34
N ALA A 168 -13.12 0.21 1.20
CA ALA A 168 -12.11 -0.84 1.16
C ALA A 168 -10.70 -0.35 1.48
N VAL A 169 -10.30 0.81 0.93
CA VAL A 169 -9.00 1.41 1.23
C VAL A 169 -8.89 1.77 2.71
N VAL A 170 -9.91 2.45 3.27
CA VAL A 170 -9.94 2.82 4.70
C VAL A 170 -9.90 1.58 5.59
N PHE A 171 -10.70 0.55 5.27
CA PHE A 171 -10.75 -0.69 6.01
C PHE A 171 -9.38 -1.39 6.05
N TYR A 172 -8.72 -1.50 4.91
CA TYR A 172 -7.35 -2.01 4.84
C TYR A 172 -6.37 -1.14 5.64
N THR A 173 -6.43 0.20 5.50
CA THR A 173 -5.52 1.10 6.22
C THR A 173 -5.62 0.94 7.73
N ILE A 174 -6.83 0.74 8.27
CA ILE A 174 -7.03 0.47 9.70
C ILE A 174 -6.39 -0.86 10.10
N ILE A 175 -6.61 -1.93 9.34
CA ILE A 175 -6.00 -3.24 9.63
C ILE A 175 -4.48 -3.15 9.56
N ALA A 176 -3.94 -2.58 8.49
CA ALA A 176 -2.50 -2.42 8.29
C ALA A 176 -1.89 -1.60 9.43
N PHE A 177 -2.52 -0.49 9.84
CA PHE A 177 -2.07 0.30 10.98
C PHE A 177 -2.02 -0.52 12.27
N LEU A 178 -3.12 -1.19 12.63
CA LEU A 178 -3.21 -1.99 13.86
C LEU A 178 -2.19 -3.14 13.90
N VAL A 179 -1.96 -3.81 12.77
CA VAL A 179 -1.02 -4.94 12.67
C VAL A 179 0.44 -4.44 12.63
N SER A 180 0.70 -3.28 12.03
CA SER A 180 2.06 -2.72 11.94
C SER A 180 2.51 -2.02 13.23
N LEU A 181 1.61 -1.61 14.13
CA LEU A 181 1.96 -0.98 15.41
C LEU A 181 2.97 -1.83 16.23
N PRO A 182 2.71 -3.12 16.54
CA PRO A 182 3.69 -3.97 17.23
C PRO A 182 5.02 -4.10 16.49
N ALA A 183 5.00 -4.18 15.15
CA ALA A 183 6.22 -4.29 14.35
C ALA A 183 7.09 -3.03 14.46
N GLY A 184 6.47 -1.84 14.47
CA GLY A 184 7.17 -0.57 14.72
C GLY A 184 7.83 -0.55 16.09
N TYR A 185 7.07 -0.86 17.15
CA TYR A 185 7.61 -0.92 18.51
C TYR A 185 8.76 -1.93 18.65
N MET A 186 8.66 -3.10 18.02
CA MET A 186 9.72 -4.12 18.07
C MET A 186 11.05 -3.60 17.50
N MET A 187 11.02 -2.89 16.36
CA MET A 187 12.21 -2.36 15.71
C MET A 187 12.91 -1.28 16.54
N GLU A 188 12.18 -0.52 17.35
CA GLU A 188 12.72 0.51 18.25
C GLU A 188 13.45 -0.08 19.46
N LEU A 189 13.01 -1.25 19.95
CA LEU A 189 13.57 -1.87 21.15
C LEU A 189 14.99 -2.42 20.93
N SER A 190 15.24 -3.07 19.79
CA SER A 190 16.53 -3.69 19.50
C SER A 190 16.68 -4.12 18.03
N ILE A 191 17.92 -4.37 17.62
CA ILE A 191 18.24 -4.99 16.32
C ILE A 191 17.55 -6.37 16.17
N ILE A 192 17.38 -7.13 17.26
CA ILE A 192 16.69 -8.44 17.22
C ILE A 192 15.19 -8.27 16.88
N GLY A 193 14.60 -7.13 17.24
CA GLY A 193 13.19 -6.81 16.96
C GLY A 193 12.85 -6.69 15.46
N TYR A 194 13.85 -6.55 14.59
CA TYR A 194 13.66 -6.55 13.14
C TYR A 194 13.18 -7.91 12.61
N ILE A 195 13.55 -9.02 13.25
CA ILE A 195 13.17 -10.37 12.82
C ILE A 195 11.64 -10.55 12.88
N PRO A 196 10.96 -10.39 14.03
CA PRO A 196 9.50 -10.49 14.08
C PRO A 196 8.81 -9.35 13.29
N ALA A 197 9.41 -8.16 13.21
CA ALA A 197 8.86 -7.07 12.41
C ALA A 197 8.83 -7.42 10.90
N PHE A 198 9.91 -7.94 10.34
CA PHE A 198 9.95 -8.38 8.93
C PHE A 198 8.97 -9.51 8.64
N PHE A 199 8.74 -10.40 9.60
CA PHE A 199 7.69 -11.41 9.48
C PHE A 199 6.30 -10.75 9.38
N ILE A 200 5.99 -9.80 10.25
CA ILE A 200 4.72 -9.06 10.21
C ILE A 200 4.58 -8.29 8.89
N TYR A 201 5.60 -7.58 8.43
CA TYR A 201 5.57 -6.84 7.17
C TYR A 201 5.37 -7.75 5.96
N ALA A 202 6.01 -8.92 5.94
CA ALA A 202 5.77 -9.92 4.92
C ALA A 202 4.29 -10.32 4.88
N MET A 203 3.70 -10.60 6.05
CA MET A 203 2.30 -10.98 6.17
C MET A 203 1.33 -9.90 5.73
N VAL A 204 1.52 -8.68 6.21
CA VAL A 204 0.72 -7.52 5.79
C VAL A 204 0.82 -7.34 4.28
N THR A 205 2.00 -7.55 3.68
CA THR A 205 2.19 -7.40 2.23
C THR A 205 1.45 -8.46 1.42
N VAL A 206 1.49 -9.74 1.84
CA VAL A 206 0.72 -10.81 1.17
C VAL A 206 -0.78 -10.57 1.31
N PHE A 207 -1.23 -10.22 2.52
CA PHE A 207 -2.61 -9.89 2.82
C PHE A 207 -3.10 -8.72 1.96
N ALA A 208 -2.35 -7.62 1.93
CA ALA A 208 -2.65 -6.44 1.14
C ALA A 208 -2.77 -6.79 -0.34
N ALA A 209 -1.80 -7.54 -0.87
CA ALA A 209 -1.78 -7.90 -2.27
C ALA A 209 -3.04 -8.71 -2.65
N ARG A 210 -3.46 -9.67 -1.81
CA ARG A 210 -4.68 -10.44 -2.06
C ARG A 210 -5.94 -9.59 -1.90
N TYR A 211 -6.04 -8.82 -0.81
CA TYR A 211 -7.19 -7.97 -0.52
C TYR A 211 -7.49 -7.02 -1.65
N PHE A 212 -6.47 -6.30 -2.13
CA PHE A 212 -6.67 -5.37 -3.21
C PHE A 212 -6.84 -6.02 -4.58
N THR A 213 -6.37 -7.26 -4.77
CA THR A 213 -6.72 -8.06 -5.95
C THR A 213 -8.23 -8.30 -5.99
N LEU A 214 -8.84 -8.70 -4.87
CA LEU A 214 -10.28 -8.92 -4.77
C LEU A 214 -11.08 -7.62 -4.97
N VAL A 215 -10.62 -6.53 -4.35
CA VAL A 215 -11.23 -5.20 -4.56
C VAL A 215 -11.17 -4.78 -6.03
N PHE A 216 -10.05 -4.99 -6.71
CA PHE A 216 -9.91 -4.73 -8.14
C PHE A 216 -10.82 -5.63 -8.98
N GLU A 217 -10.90 -6.92 -8.65
CA GLU A 217 -11.73 -7.89 -9.37
C GLU A 217 -13.21 -7.60 -9.27
N SER A 218 -13.68 -7.03 -8.16
CA SER A 218 -15.07 -6.56 -8.01
C SER A 218 -15.48 -5.48 -9.03
N GLY A 219 -14.52 -4.80 -9.67
CA GLY A 219 -14.74 -3.81 -10.71
C GLY A 219 -14.60 -4.33 -12.14
N LEU A 220 -14.33 -5.64 -12.31
CA LEU A 220 -14.31 -6.27 -13.62
C LEU A 220 -15.73 -6.55 -14.11
N PRO A 221 -15.98 -6.54 -15.43
CA PRO A 221 -17.26 -7.00 -15.97
C PRO A 221 -17.45 -8.48 -15.65
N ASP A 222 -18.67 -8.90 -15.32
CA ASP A 222 -18.99 -10.31 -15.11
C ASP A 222 -18.57 -11.14 -16.33
N SER A 223 -17.83 -12.22 -16.09
CA SER A 223 -17.37 -13.15 -17.12
C SER A 223 -18.50 -13.97 -17.77
N SER A 224 -19.76 -13.73 -17.40
CA SER A 224 -20.96 -14.36 -17.97
C SER A 224 -21.45 -13.71 -19.27
N ASN A 225 -20.82 -12.61 -19.72
CA ASN A 225 -21.14 -11.91 -20.98
C ASN A 225 -19.95 -11.88 -21.96
N GLN A 226 -19.14 -12.95 -22.02
CA GLN A 226 -18.17 -13.19 -23.09
C GLN A 226 -18.32 -14.60 -23.63
#